data_AF-A0A0S7Z6V6-F1
#
_entry.id   AF-A0A0S7Z6V6-F1
#
_cell.length_a   1.000
_cell.length_b   1.000
_cell.length_c   1.000
_cell.angle_alpha   90.00
_cell.angle_beta   90.00
_cell.angle_gamma   90.00
#
_symmetry.space_group_name_H-M   'P 1'
#
loop_
_entity.id
_entity.type
_entity.pdbx_description
1 polymer ?
#
loop_
_entity_poly.entity_id
_entity_poly.type
_entity_poly.pdbx_seq_one_letter_code
_entity_poly.pdbx_strand_id
1 'polypeptide(L)'
;MKIAIHTLLIVSLLTILTFGSKVHAQDYMNLNEPSWVYRGRGDRFYRLGDYGNAVAQYKKALVKRQQEYEYPSVEGVNIHTGLSRTGGSLDAYRRLLFIFRIDHAETVRMIDDALREGRYQEARKLAMNLRDESYTIGAEQVYSDVAQLEQSIFKRNREIWDSLLKDLSNSMDIVLKSLDSLDVEYETGNTVVKGEKLVLHIEKNIPYPEVNLALARIYRDEKLYDLALNQIALFEQGRDHLQIPDTIFEAMYLRAEIYHERAEVARAKGNEKTFNREITAYGEELDRIIGYDANWMRGKEESGFGGYADRKLSDIPVSAVQYLNGDLDGREKYGKAYFLNGALRFEKGRYESAEPYLKMAYLYGYERENAKEYLIQYYSAVNDRKS
;
A
#
# COMPACT_ATOMS: atom_id res chain seq x y z
N MET A 1 16.43 -41.52 -3.17
CA MET A 1 15.11 -40.96 -2.79
C MET A 1 15.05 -39.43 -2.87
N LYS A 2 15.99 -38.65 -2.28
CA LYS A 2 15.98 -37.17 -2.36
C LYS A 2 16.05 -36.59 -3.79
N ILE A 3 16.80 -37.24 -4.70
CA ILE A 3 16.92 -36.79 -6.10
C ILE A 3 15.57 -36.91 -6.83
N ALA A 4 14.84 -38.01 -6.64
CA ALA A 4 13.54 -38.24 -7.28
C ALA A 4 12.47 -37.21 -6.85
N ILE A 5 12.48 -36.79 -5.58
CA ILE A 5 11.56 -35.76 -5.07
C ILE A 5 11.86 -34.40 -5.70
N HIS A 6 13.14 -34.04 -5.85
CA HIS A 6 13.54 -32.80 -6.53
C HIS A 6 13.19 -32.80 -8.01
N THR A 7 13.37 -33.92 -8.72
CA THR A 7 13.00 -34.01 -10.15
C THR A 7 11.48 -33.91 -10.32
N LEU A 8 10.68 -34.50 -9.42
CA LEU A 8 9.22 -34.38 -9.48
C LEU A 8 8.74 -32.95 -9.22
N LEU A 9 9.35 -32.24 -8.27
CA LEU A 9 9.06 -30.82 -7.99
C LEU A 9 9.41 -29.93 -9.18
N ILE A 10 10.61 -30.11 -9.77
CA ILE A 10 11.04 -29.32 -10.93
C ILE A 10 10.13 -29.57 -12.14
N VAL A 11 9.76 -30.83 -12.41
CA VAL A 11 8.82 -31.15 -13.49
C VAL A 11 7.48 -30.50 -13.22
N SER A 12 6.92 -30.62 -12.00
CA SER A 12 5.63 -30.01 -11.62
C SER A 12 5.65 -28.48 -11.76
N LEU A 13 6.76 -27.83 -11.38
CA LEU A 13 6.93 -26.39 -11.50
C LEU A 13 7.05 -25.95 -12.97
N LEU A 14 7.75 -26.73 -13.81
CA LEU A 14 7.80 -26.54 -15.25
C LEU A 14 6.44 -26.78 -15.92
N THR A 15 5.65 -27.76 -15.47
CA THR A 15 4.28 -27.96 -15.93
C THR A 15 3.40 -26.79 -15.49
N ILE A 16 3.54 -26.26 -14.28
CA ILE A 16 2.81 -25.07 -13.81
C ILE A 16 3.23 -23.83 -14.62
N LEU A 17 4.50 -23.68 -14.99
CA LEU A 17 4.97 -22.57 -15.83
C LEU A 17 4.51 -22.70 -17.30
N THR A 18 4.45 -23.92 -17.84
CA THR A 18 4.08 -24.18 -19.25
C THR A 18 2.57 -24.35 -19.47
N PHE A 19 1.81 -24.90 -18.51
CA PHE A 19 0.34 -24.89 -18.51
C PHE A 19 -0.22 -23.57 -17.97
N GLY A 20 0.44 -22.94 -17.00
CA GLY A 20 0.05 -21.62 -16.50
C GLY A 20 0.20 -20.51 -17.54
N SER A 21 1.13 -20.66 -18.50
CA SER A 21 1.25 -19.75 -19.66
C SER A 21 0.25 -20.03 -20.78
N LYS A 22 -0.40 -21.20 -20.77
CA LYS A 22 -1.55 -21.54 -21.63
C LYS A 22 -2.90 -21.45 -20.90
N VAL A 23 -2.96 -20.90 -19.70
CA VAL A 23 -4.19 -20.25 -19.23
C VAL A 23 -4.46 -19.17 -20.27
N HIS A 24 -5.45 -19.43 -21.11
CA HIS A 24 -5.66 -18.72 -22.35
C HIS A 24 -5.65 -17.21 -22.07
N ALA A 25 -4.90 -16.43 -22.85
CA ALA A 25 -5.03 -14.97 -22.82
C ALA A 25 -6.50 -14.53 -22.94
N GLN A 26 -7.33 -15.36 -23.58
CA GLN A 26 -8.79 -15.27 -23.62
C GLN A 26 -9.49 -15.27 -22.25
N ASP A 27 -9.01 -16.02 -21.25
CA ASP A 27 -9.57 -16.02 -19.89
C ASP A 27 -9.33 -14.70 -19.16
N TYR A 28 -8.30 -13.94 -19.57
CA TYR A 28 -7.99 -12.61 -19.05
C TYR A 28 -8.69 -11.49 -19.82
N MET A 29 -9.27 -11.76 -20.99
CA MET A 29 -9.99 -10.78 -21.80
C MET A 29 -11.41 -10.50 -21.26
N ASN A 30 -12.02 -11.46 -20.56
CA ASN A 30 -13.41 -11.37 -20.08
C ASN A 30 -13.49 -11.34 -18.54
N LEU A 31 -12.79 -10.40 -17.91
CA LEU A 31 -12.85 -10.21 -16.46
C LEU A 31 -14.07 -9.34 -16.09
N ASN A 32 -15.18 -10.00 -15.76
CA ASN A 32 -16.47 -9.33 -15.50
C ASN A 32 -16.64 -8.83 -14.05
N GLU A 33 -15.74 -9.21 -13.16
CA GLU A 33 -15.78 -8.80 -11.75
C GLU A 33 -14.70 -7.75 -11.46
N PRO A 34 -14.87 -6.91 -10.42
CA PRO A 34 -13.87 -5.92 -10.05
C PRO A 34 -12.61 -6.57 -9.46
N SER A 35 -11.49 -5.85 -9.54
CA SER A 35 -10.16 -6.34 -9.15
C SER A 35 -10.08 -6.85 -7.70
N TRP A 36 -10.81 -6.23 -6.77
CA TRP A 36 -10.87 -6.62 -5.37
C TRP A 36 -11.56 -7.98 -5.13
N VAL A 37 -12.49 -8.40 -5.99
CA VAL A 37 -13.14 -9.73 -5.88
C VAL A 37 -12.11 -10.82 -6.19
N TYR A 38 -11.30 -10.62 -7.23
CA TYR A 38 -10.22 -11.54 -7.55
C TYR A 38 -9.16 -11.58 -6.44
N ARG A 39 -8.77 -10.41 -5.88
CA ARG A 39 -7.90 -10.37 -4.69
C ARG A 39 -8.49 -11.20 -3.54
N GLY A 40 -9.76 -10.97 -3.18
CA GLY A 40 -10.41 -11.68 -2.08
C GLY A 40 -10.52 -13.19 -2.28
N ARG A 41 -10.69 -13.65 -3.53
CA ARG A 41 -10.58 -15.09 -3.87
C ARG A 41 -9.15 -15.59 -3.75
N GLY A 42 -8.17 -14.82 -4.20
CA GLY A 42 -6.74 -15.11 -4.02
C GLY A 42 -6.41 -15.32 -2.55
N ASP A 43 -6.85 -14.42 -1.68
CA ASP A 43 -6.65 -14.50 -0.22
C ASP A 43 -7.28 -15.77 0.37
N ARG A 44 -8.45 -16.18 -0.13
CA ARG A 44 -9.12 -17.41 0.29
C ARG A 44 -8.31 -18.65 -0.12
N PHE A 45 -7.88 -18.73 -1.38
CA PHE A 45 -7.07 -19.86 -1.86
C PHE A 45 -5.73 -19.93 -1.14
N TYR A 46 -5.08 -18.78 -0.89
CA TYR A 46 -3.83 -18.70 -0.13
C TYR A 46 -3.99 -19.30 1.26
N ARG A 47 -5.04 -18.93 2.01
CA ARG A 47 -5.31 -19.50 3.34
C ARG A 47 -5.60 -21.01 3.33
N LEU A 48 -6.10 -21.53 2.21
CA LEU A 48 -6.33 -22.97 2.03
C LEU A 48 -5.06 -23.73 1.59
N GLY A 49 -3.93 -23.03 1.39
CA GLY A 49 -2.69 -23.62 0.86
C GLY A 49 -2.73 -23.91 -0.64
N ASP A 50 -3.76 -23.45 -1.36
CA ASP A 50 -3.89 -23.64 -2.80
C ASP A 50 -3.22 -22.47 -3.55
N TYR A 51 -1.89 -22.50 -3.54
CA TYR A 51 -1.08 -21.41 -4.10
C TYR A 51 -1.24 -21.23 -5.61
N GLY A 52 -1.50 -22.31 -6.36
CA GLY A 52 -1.74 -22.24 -7.80
C GLY A 52 -2.96 -21.40 -8.14
N ASN A 53 -4.10 -21.69 -7.49
CA ASN A 53 -5.31 -20.90 -7.68
C ASN A 53 -5.18 -19.49 -7.08
N ALA A 54 -4.47 -19.33 -5.96
CA ALA A 54 -4.21 -18.00 -5.38
C ALA A 54 -3.47 -17.08 -6.36
N VAL A 55 -2.37 -17.55 -6.95
CA VAL A 55 -1.60 -16.79 -7.97
C VAL A 55 -2.46 -16.47 -9.19
N ALA A 56 -3.27 -17.41 -9.66
CA ALA A 56 -4.15 -17.18 -10.81
C ALA A 56 -5.15 -16.04 -10.53
N GLN A 57 -5.77 -16.03 -9.35
CA GLN A 57 -6.71 -14.97 -8.96
C GLN A 57 -6.01 -13.63 -8.73
N TYR A 58 -4.84 -13.60 -8.08
CA TYR A 58 -4.07 -12.37 -7.92
C TYR A 58 -3.63 -11.76 -9.26
N LYS A 59 -3.22 -12.59 -10.23
CA LYS A 59 -2.94 -12.11 -11.59
C LYS A 59 -4.17 -11.53 -12.28
N LYS A 60 -5.35 -12.16 -12.12
CA LYS A 60 -6.62 -11.58 -12.60
C LYS A 60 -6.91 -10.24 -11.92
N ALA A 61 -6.62 -10.11 -10.63
CA ALA A 61 -6.76 -8.85 -9.91
C ALA A 61 -5.86 -7.75 -10.50
N LEU A 62 -4.60 -8.05 -10.80
CA LEU A 62 -3.66 -7.10 -11.44
C LEU A 62 -4.15 -6.67 -12.83
N VAL A 63 -4.50 -7.61 -13.69
CA VAL A 63 -5.00 -7.31 -15.04
C VAL A 63 -6.29 -6.49 -14.97
N LYS A 64 -7.22 -6.86 -14.10
CA LYS A 64 -8.47 -6.12 -13.94
C LYS A 64 -8.22 -4.72 -13.39
N ARG A 65 -7.31 -4.57 -12.42
CA ARG A 65 -6.93 -3.28 -11.85
C ARG A 65 -6.34 -2.37 -12.93
N GLN A 66 -5.56 -2.94 -13.84
CA GLN A 66 -5.03 -2.21 -14.98
C GLN A 66 -6.16 -1.71 -15.90
N GLN A 67 -7.09 -2.59 -16.28
CA GLN A 67 -8.28 -2.22 -17.08
C GLN A 67 -9.15 -1.17 -16.38
N GLU A 68 -9.28 -1.23 -15.06
CA GLU A 68 -10.05 -0.25 -14.26
C GLU A 68 -9.44 1.15 -14.31
N TYR A 69 -8.13 1.26 -14.52
CA TYR A 69 -7.39 2.52 -14.52
C TYR A 69 -7.28 3.17 -15.90
N GLU A 70 -7.53 2.40 -16.97
CA GLU A 70 -7.63 2.92 -18.35
C GLU A 70 -8.93 3.70 -18.58
N TYR A 71 -9.66 4.01 -17.51
CA TYR A 71 -10.83 4.88 -17.58
C TYR A 71 -10.43 6.28 -18.07
N PRO A 72 -11.17 6.88 -19.02
CA PRO A 72 -10.86 8.21 -19.53
C PRO A 72 -10.79 9.20 -18.38
N SER A 73 -9.77 10.05 -18.36
CA SER A 73 -9.67 11.14 -17.37
C SER A 73 -10.86 12.08 -17.54
N VAL A 74 -11.62 12.28 -16.46
CA VAL A 74 -12.74 13.22 -16.42
C VAL A 74 -12.23 14.53 -15.83
N GLU A 75 -12.13 15.58 -16.65
CA GLU A 75 -11.68 16.88 -16.17
C GLU A 75 -12.58 17.39 -15.03
N GLY A 76 -11.96 17.88 -13.96
CA GLY A 76 -12.66 18.32 -12.75
C GLY A 76 -13.04 17.20 -11.78
N VAL A 77 -12.76 15.93 -12.10
CA VAL A 77 -13.10 14.78 -11.25
C VAL A 77 -11.85 13.93 -10.97
N ASN A 78 -11.55 13.76 -9.69
CA ASN A 78 -10.55 12.81 -9.22
C ASN A 78 -11.16 11.40 -9.16
N ILE A 79 -11.01 10.67 -10.27
CA ILE A 79 -11.55 9.30 -10.45
C ILE A 79 -11.14 8.36 -9.33
N HIS A 80 -9.91 8.48 -8.82
CA HIS A 80 -9.38 7.59 -7.79
C HIS A 80 -10.07 7.81 -6.46
N THR A 81 -10.23 9.08 -6.11
CA THR A 81 -11.01 9.48 -4.94
C THR A 81 -12.44 8.97 -5.05
N GLY A 82 -13.11 9.17 -6.18
CA GLY A 82 -14.47 8.68 -6.40
C GLY A 82 -14.61 7.15 -6.40
N LEU A 83 -13.67 6.44 -7.04
CA LEU A 83 -13.60 4.98 -7.02
C LEU A 83 -13.40 4.45 -5.61
N SER A 84 -12.51 5.03 -4.82
CA SER A 84 -12.30 4.60 -3.43
C SER A 84 -13.56 4.74 -2.58
N ARG A 85 -14.35 5.80 -2.79
CA ARG A 85 -15.63 6.07 -2.11
C ARG A 85 -16.75 5.11 -2.53
N THR A 86 -16.64 4.52 -3.72
CA THR A 86 -17.56 3.48 -4.23
C THR A 86 -17.03 2.06 -4.03
N GLY A 87 -16.07 1.87 -3.12
CA GLY A 87 -15.49 0.56 -2.82
C GLY A 87 -14.68 -0.04 -3.97
N GLY A 88 -14.21 0.79 -4.89
CA GLY A 88 -13.44 0.41 -6.08
C GLY A 88 -14.28 -0.18 -7.21
N SER A 89 -15.61 -0.12 -7.14
CA SER A 89 -16.49 -0.62 -8.19
C SER A 89 -16.64 0.38 -9.33
N LEU A 90 -15.93 0.15 -10.43
CA LEU A 90 -15.99 1.04 -11.60
C LEU A 90 -17.41 1.16 -12.17
N ASP A 91 -18.18 0.09 -12.21
CA ASP A 91 -19.56 0.13 -12.71
C ASP A 91 -20.48 0.95 -11.78
N ALA A 92 -20.31 0.82 -10.46
CA ALA A 92 -21.05 1.64 -9.52
C ALA A 92 -20.64 3.12 -9.64
N TYR A 93 -19.34 3.38 -9.81
CA TYR A 93 -18.82 4.72 -10.00
C TYR A 93 -19.31 5.37 -11.29
N ARG A 94 -19.32 4.64 -12.40
CA ARG A 94 -19.90 5.10 -13.68
C ARG A 94 -21.37 5.48 -13.54
N ARG A 95 -22.17 4.62 -12.89
CA ARG A 95 -23.58 4.92 -12.60
C ARG A 95 -23.71 6.18 -11.74
N LEU A 96 -22.84 6.35 -10.75
CA LEU A 96 -22.84 7.53 -9.91
C LEU A 96 -22.52 8.81 -10.71
N LEU A 97 -21.51 8.77 -11.59
CA LEU A 97 -21.18 9.90 -12.47
C LEU A 97 -22.34 10.26 -13.41
N PHE A 98 -23.01 9.24 -13.97
CA PHE A 98 -24.19 9.43 -14.82
C PHE A 98 -25.36 10.07 -14.06
N ILE A 99 -25.67 9.57 -12.87
CA ILE A 99 -26.72 10.13 -12.00
C ILE A 99 -26.37 11.57 -11.62
N PHE A 100 -25.14 11.83 -11.18
CA PHE A 100 -24.66 13.17 -10.85
C PHE A 100 -24.88 14.15 -12.00
N ARG A 101 -24.53 13.75 -13.23
CA ARG A 101 -24.72 14.60 -14.42
C ARG A 101 -26.19 14.95 -14.64
N ILE A 102 -27.08 13.95 -14.58
CA ILE A 102 -28.52 14.13 -14.83
C ILE A 102 -29.15 14.99 -13.73
N ASP A 103 -28.93 14.62 -12.48
CA ASP A 103 -29.62 15.23 -11.34
C ASP A 103 -29.10 16.65 -11.05
N HIS A 104 -27.86 16.97 -11.45
CA HIS A 104 -27.22 18.25 -11.15
C HIS A 104 -27.00 19.21 -12.31
N ALA A 105 -27.40 18.86 -13.55
CA ALA A 105 -27.26 19.74 -14.72
C ALA A 105 -27.82 21.16 -14.50
N GLU A 106 -28.95 21.27 -13.79
CA GLU A 106 -29.66 22.53 -13.56
C GLU A 106 -29.51 23.09 -12.14
N THR A 107 -28.76 22.41 -11.26
CA THR A 107 -28.76 22.70 -9.82
C THR A 107 -28.25 24.11 -9.51
N VAL A 108 -27.22 24.60 -10.22
CA VAL A 108 -26.68 25.95 -10.00
C VAL A 108 -27.73 27.03 -10.28
N ARG A 109 -28.49 26.89 -11.39
CA ARG A 109 -29.58 27.81 -11.73
C ARG A 109 -30.70 27.76 -10.69
N MET A 110 -31.08 26.55 -10.24
CA MET A 110 -32.09 26.37 -9.20
C MET A 110 -31.70 27.04 -7.87
N ILE A 111 -30.42 27.00 -7.50
CA ILE A 111 -29.90 27.70 -6.33
C ILE A 111 -30.03 29.23 -6.51
N ASP A 112 -29.62 29.78 -7.66
CA ASP A 112 -29.74 31.23 -7.96
C ASP A 112 -31.20 31.69 -7.91
N ASP A 113 -32.11 30.99 -8.58
CA ASP A 113 -33.55 31.28 -8.58
C ASP A 113 -34.13 31.30 -7.15
N ALA A 114 -33.79 30.28 -6.33
CA ALA A 114 -34.21 30.23 -4.94
C ALA A 114 -33.65 31.39 -4.09
N LEU A 115 -32.42 31.82 -4.33
CA LEU A 115 -31.83 32.97 -3.63
C LEU A 115 -32.51 34.28 -4.01
N ARG A 116 -32.80 34.51 -5.29
CA ARG A 116 -33.50 35.70 -5.80
C ARG A 116 -34.93 35.81 -5.26
N GLU A 117 -35.61 34.69 -5.13
CA GLU A 117 -36.96 34.61 -4.55
C GLU A 117 -36.97 34.65 -3.00
N GLY A 118 -35.80 34.67 -2.36
CA GLY A 118 -35.67 34.69 -0.91
C GLY A 118 -35.95 33.35 -0.22
N ARG A 119 -35.98 32.24 -0.97
CA ARG A 119 -36.17 30.86 -0.48
C ARG A 119 -34.87 30.25 0.05
N TYR A 120 -34.26 30.87 1.06
CA TYR A 120 -32.90 30.50 1.53
C TYR A 120 -32.74 29.06 2.02
N GLN A 121 -33.77 28.49 2.64
CA GLN A 121 -33.70 27.09 3.13
C GLN A 121 -33.64 26.09 1.97
N GLU A 122 -34.37 26.37 0.89
CA GLU A 122 -34.36 25.56 -0.31
C GLU A 122 -33.01 25.67 -1.03
N ALA A 123 -32.52 26.89 -1.24
CA ALA A 123 -31.19 27.14 -1.82
C ALA A 123 -30.09 26.40 -1.05
N ARG A 124 -30.12 26.47 0.30
CA ARG A 124 -29.15 25.77 1.14
C ARG A 124 -29.25 24.26 1.01
N LYS A 125 -30.46 23.70 0.95
CA LYS A 125 -30.66 22.25 0.79
C LYS A 125 -30.11 21.76 -0.55
N LEU A 126 -30.36 22.49 -1.63
CA LEU A 126 -29.80 22.19 -2.95
C LEU A 126 -28.26 22.22 -2.93
N ALA A 127 -27.67 23.26 -2.33
CA ALA A 127 -26.21 23.37 -2.19
C ALA A 127 -25.62 22.24 -1.35
N MET A 128 -26.25 21.87 -0.23
CA MET A 128 -25.81 20.77 0.63
C MET A 128 -25.83 19.42 -0.10
N ASN A 129 -26.91 19.11 -0.83
CA ASN A 129 -26.99 17.87 -1.62
C ASN A 129 -25.87 17.83 -2.68
N LEU A 130 -25.72 18.90 -3.46
CA LEU A 130 -24.67 18.99 -4.47
C LEU A 130 -23.27 18.84 -3.86
N ARG A 131 -23.03 19.40 -2.67
CA ARG A 131 -21.77 19.24 -1.92
C ARG A 131 -21.48 17.77 -1.62
N ASP A 132 -22.44 17.08 -1.02
CA ASP A 132 -22.26 15.70 -0.56
C ASP A 132 -22.07 14.74 -1.75
N GLU A 133 -22.76 14.98 -2.87
CA GLU A 133 -22.59 14.20 -4.09
C GLU A 133 -21.28 14.52 -4.82
N SER A 134 -20.88 15.79 -4.90
CA SER A 134 -19.58 16.22 -5.46
C SER A 134 -18.42 15.62 -4.68
N TYR A 135 -18.53 15.56 -3.35
CA TYR A 135 -17.62 14.80 -2.53
C TYR A 135 -17.62 13.34 -2.98
N THR A 136 -18.76 12.66 -3.00
CA THR A 136 -18.82 11.23 -3.34
C THR A 136 -18.17 10.91 -4.69
N ILE A 137 -18.35 11.75 -5.72
CA ILE A 137 -17.75 11.52 -7.04
C ILE A 137 -16.29 11.94 -7.17
N GLY A 138 -15.72 12.68 -6.21
CA GLY A 138 -14.36 13.20 -6.29
C GLY A 138 -14.23 14.51 -7.09
N ALA A 139 -15.31 15.29 -7.23
CA ALA A 139 -15.29 16.62 -7.83
C ALA A 139 -14.85 17.67 -6.80
N GLU A 140 -13.56 17.67 -6.47
CA GLU A 140 -13.00 18.43 -5.33
C GLU A 140 -13.22 19.94 -5.45
N GLN A 141 -13.09 20.51 -6.64
CA GLN A 141 -13.31 21.94 -6.86
C GLN A 141 -14.80 22.30 -6.68
N VAL A 142 -15.71 21.53 -7.28
CA VAL A 142 -17.16 21.71 -7.11
C VAL A 142 -17.54 21.63 -5.63
N TYR A 143 -17.02 20.63 -4.91
CA TYR A 143 -17.21 20.46 -3.47
C TYR A 143 -16.76 21.71 -2.68
N SER A 144 -15.58 22.26 -3.00
CA SER A 144 -15.07 23.47 -2.35
C SER A 144 -15.95 24.69 -2.63
N ASP A 145 -16.32 24.92 -3.89
CA ASP A 145 -17.09 26.10 -4.30
C ASP A 145 -18.50 26.08 -3.69
N VAL A 146 -19.17 24.91 -3.73
CA VAL A 146 -20.51 24.76 -3.17
C VAL A 146 -20.51 24.83 -1.64
N ALA A 147 -19.44 24.35 -0.96
CA ALA A 147 -19.33 24.47 0.49
C ALA A 147 -19.20 25.94 0.94
N GLN A 148 -18.46 26.75 0.18
CA GLN A 148 -18.35 28.19 0.42
C GLN A 148 -19.70 28.89 0.18
N LEU A 149 -20.39 28.55 -0.91
CA LEU A 149 -21.72 29.08 -1.22
C LEU A 149 -22.72 28.71 -0.12
N GLU A 150 -22.81 27.43 0.27
CA GLU A 150 -23.69 26.95 1.33
C GLU A 150 -23.45 27.71 2.66
N GLN A 151 -22.18 27.90 3.04
CA GLN A 151 -21.84 28.64 4.25
C GLN A 151 -22.26 30.12 4.16
N SER A 152 -22.12 30.76 3.00
CA SER A 152 -22.55 32.14 2.79
C SER A 152 -24.08 32.30 2.84
N ILE A 153 -24.83 31.31 2.32
CA ILE A 153 -26.29 31.25 2.40
C ILE A 153 -26.71 31.13 3.87
N PHE A 154 -26.06 30.25 4.63
CA PHE A 154 -26.32 30.08 6.06
C PHE A 154 -26.12 31.39 6.86
N LYS A 155 -25.04 32.13 6.55
CA LYS A 155 -24.72 33.43 7.18
C LYS A 155 -25.52 34.60 6.62
N ARG A 156 -26.32 34.39 5.56
CA ARG A 156 -27.04 35.44 4.81
C ARG A 156 -26.13 36.56 4.27
N ASN A 157 -24.89 36.23 3.92
CA ASN A 157 -23.94 37.20 3.36
C ASN A 157 -24.17 37.40 1.86
N ARG A 158 -25.12 38.27 1.51
CA ARG A 158 -25.57 38.45 0.11
C ARG A 158 -24.52 39.06 -0.82
N GLU A 159 -23.57 39.81 -0.27
CA GLU A 159 -22.61 40.59 -1.06
C GLU A 159 -21.68 39.71 -1.92
N ILE A 160 -21.53 38.44 -1.56
CA ILE A 160 -20.61 37.51 -2.21
C ILE A 160 -21.29 36.40 -3.03
N TRP A 161 -22.63 36.33 -3.02
CA TRP A 161 -23.36 35.24 -3.67
C TRP A 161 -23.12 35.18 -5.17
N ASP A 162 -23.16 36.32 -5.86
CA ASP A 162 -22.96 36.36 -7.32
C ASP A 162 -21.58 35.84 -7.74
N SER A 163 -20.54 36.16 -6.95
CA SER A 163 -19.18 35.65 -7.18
C SER A 163 -19.12 34.14 -6.96
N LEU A 164 -19.65 33.65 -5.84
CA LEU A 164 -19.62 32.22 -5.50
C LEU A 164 -20.46 31.37 -6.46
N LEU A 165 -21.61 31.88 -6.91
CA LEU A 165 -22.43 31.23 -7.94
C LEU A 165 -21.70 31.12 -9.27
N LYS A 166 -20.96 32.17 -9.66
CA LYS A 166 -20.14 32.15 -10.87
C LYS A 166 -19.01 31.13 -10.77
N ASP A 167 -18.32 31.07 -9.65
CA ASP A 167 -17.24 30.10 -9.42
C ASP A 167 -17.76 28.66 -9.46
N LEU A 168 -18.87 28.40 -8.76
CA LEU A 168 -19.56 27.10 -8.79
C LEU A 168 -20.06 26.73 -10.20
N SER A 169 -20.59 27.69 -10.96
CA SER A 169 -21.02 27.45 -12.34
C SER A 169 -19.85 27.04 -13.22
N ASN A 170 -18.69 27.69 -13.07
CA ASN A 170 -17.51 27.37 -13.86
C ASN A 170 -16.99 25.94 -13.55
N SER A 171 -16.93 25.58 -12.27
CA SER A 171 -16.46 24.23 -11.88
C SER A 171 -17.46 23.14 -12.27
N MET A 172 -18.77 23.40 -12.16
CA MET A 172 -19.81 22.50 -12.66
C MET A 172 -19.76 22.32 -14.17
N ASP A 173 -19.58 23.40 -14.94
CA ASP A 173 -19.48 23.33 -16.40
C ASP A 173 -18.33 22.43 -16.87
N ILE A 174 -17.18 22.50 -16.18
CA ILE A 174 -16.02 21.64 -16.48
C ILE A 174 -16.39 20.17 -16.27
N VAL A 175 -16.98 19.85 -15.12
CA VAL A 175 -17.38 18.47 -14.78
C VAL A 175 -18.48 17.96 -15.72
N LEU A 176 -19.53 18.73 -15.97
CA LEU A 176 -20.64 18.29 -16.82
C LEU A 176 -20.20 18.07 -18.27
N LYS A 177 -19.38 18.97 -18.84
CA LYS A 177 -18.83 18.81 -20.20
C LYS A 177 -17.90 17.60 -20.31
N SER A 178 -17.10 17.33 -19.29
CA SER A 178 -16.22 16.15 -19.29
C SER A 178 -17.03 14.86 -19.15
N LEU A 179 -18.11 14.87 -18.36
CA LEU A 179 -19.04 13.74 -18.25
C LEU A 179 -19.83 13.47 -19.53
N ASP A 180 -20.20 14.50 -20.30
CA ASP A 180 -20.86 14.31 -21.60
C ASP A 180 -20.01 13.52 -22.60
N SER A 181 -18.69 13.62 -22.51
CA SER A 181 -17.79 12.86 -23.36
C SER A 181 -17.74 11.36 -23.04
N LEU A 182 -18.13 10.95 -21.83
CA LEU A 182 -18.14 9.54 -21.40
C LEU A 182 -19.37 8.77 -21.87
N ASP A 183 -20.49 9.45 -22.06
CA ASP A 183 -21.79 8.82 -22.23
C ASP A 183 -22.01 8.19 -23.61
N VAL A 184 -21.24 8.63 -24.61
CA VAL A 184 -21.27 8.09 -25.97
C VAL A 184 -20.93 6.59 -26.00
N GLU A 185 -20.19 6.09 -25.00
CA GLU A 185 -19.79 4.69 -24.93
C GLU A 185 -20.79 3.78 -24.20
N TYR A 186 -21.66 4.32 -23.33
CA TYR A 186 -22.49 3.49 -22.43
C TYR A 186 -23.89 3.20 -22.96
N GLU A 187 -24.50 4.11 -23.74
CA GLU A 187 -25.83 3.89 -24.32
C GLU A 187 -25.86 2.82 -25.43
N THR A 188 -24.70 2.44 -25.97
CA THR A 188 -24.60 1.44 -27.04
C THR A 188 -24.44 0.00 -26.55
N GLY A 189 -24.96 -0.33 -25.36
CA GLY A 189 -24.94 -1.65 -24.71
C GLY A 189 -25.50 -2.86 -25.49
N ASN A 190 -25.66 -2.76 -26.81
CA ASN A 190 -25.96 -3.85 -27.74
C ASN A 190 -25.11 -3.83 -29.03
N THR A 191 -24.12 -2.95 -29.18
CA THR A 191 -23.26 -2.95 -30.36
C THR A 191 -21.98 -3.71 -30.06
N VAL A 192 -21.89 -4.91 -30.63
CA VAL A 192 -20.63 -5.66 -30.75
C VAL A 192 -19.62 -4.75 -31.43
N VAL A 193 -18.73 -4.11 -30.66
CA VAL A 193 -17.59 -3.38 -31.21
C VAL A 193 -16.71 -4.42 -31.89
N LYS A 194 -16.78 -4.42 -33.21
CA LYS A 194 -16.08 -5.34 -34.09
C LYS A 194 -14.59 -4.96 -34.11
N GLY A 195 -13.82 -5.57 -33.23
CA GLY A 195 -12.48 -6.08 -33.54
C GLY A 195 -11.43 -5.11 -34.11
N GLU A 196 -11.40 -3.84 -33.70
CA GLU A 196 -10.13 -3.14 -33.73
C GLU A 196 -9.32 -3.57 -32.52
N LYS A 197 -8.20 -4.22 -32.82
CA LYS A 197 -7.23 -4.75 -31.89
C LYS A 197 -6.70 -3.58 -31.06
N LEU A 198 -7.33 -3.30 -29.92
CA LEU A 198 -6.80 -2.38 -28.93
C LEU A 198 -5.43 -2.95 -28.54
N VAL A 199 -4.38 -2.40 -29.13
CA VAL A 199 -3.01 -2.67 -28.70
C VAL A 199 -2.87 -1.91 -27.39
N LEU A 200 -3.35 -2.56 -26.32
CA LEU A 200 -3.09 -2.19 -24.94
C LEU A 200 -1.61 -1.83 -24.85
N HIS A 201 -1.30 -0.53 -24.76
CA HIS A 201 0.03 -0.09 -24.38
C HIS A 201 0.14 -0.36 -22.89
N ILE A 202 0.46 -1.62 -22.55
CA ILE A 202 0.71 -2.13 -21.19
C ILE A 202 2.02 -1.54 -20.64
N GLU A 203 2.28 -0.25 -20.83
CA GLU A 203 3.52 0.38 -20.34
C GLU A 203 3.34 0.98 -18.95
N LYS A 204 2.11 1.23 -18.50
CA LYS A 204 1.84 1.68 -17.12
C LYS A 204 1.41 0.52 -16.24
N ASN A 205 2.37 0.01 -15.47
CA ASN A 205 2.11 -0.95 -14.41
C ASN A 205 1.32 -0.26 -13.29
N ILE A 206 0.00 -0.40 -13.32
CA ILE A 206 -0.87 0.24 -12.33
C ILE A 206 -0.66 -0.45 -10.97
N PRO A 207 -0.28 0.30 -9.93
CA PRO A 207 0.09 -0.30 -8.66
C PRO A 207 -1.13 -0.93 -7.98
N TYR A 208 -0.96 -2.19 -7.58
CA TYR A 208 -1.83 -2.88 -6.63
C TYR A 208 -0.97 -3.52 -5.54
N PRO A 209 -0.43 -2.70 -4.62
CA PRO A 209 0.64 -3.13 -3.72
C PRO A 209 0.23 -4.36 -2.91
N GLU A 210 -0.97 -4.41 -2.32
CA GLU A 210 -1.40 -5.56 -1.50
C GLU A 210 -1.39 -6.89 -2.26
N VAL A 211 -1.73 -6.87 -3.56
CA VAL A 211 -1.67 -8.06 -4.41
C VAL A 211 -0.23 -8.46 -4.70
N ASN A 212 0.65 -7.49 -4.97
CA ASN A 212 2.08 -7.75 -5.15
C ASN A 212 2.71 -8.32 -3.88
N LEU A 213 2.35 -7.83 -2.69
CA LEU A 213 2.81 -8.39 -1.42
C LEU A 213 2.33 -9.82 -1.21
N ALA A 214 1.07 -10.11 -1.53
CA ALA A 214 0.52 -11.46 -1.44
C ALA A 214 1.21 -12.44 -2.41
N LEU A 215 1.48 -12.00 -3.64
CA LEU A 215 2.26 -12.77 -4.61
C LEU A 215 3.70 -13.00 -4.12
N ALA A 216 4.33 -11.99 -3.52
CA ALA A 216 5.68 -12.13 -2.96
C ALA A 216 5.74 -13.20 -1.86
N ARG A 217 4.72 -13.28 -0.99
CA ARG A 217 4.62 -14.33 0.04
C ARG A 217 4.56 -15.73 -0.58
N ILE A 218 3.67 -15.92 -1.55
CA ILE A 218 3.56 -17.20 -2.26
C ILE A 218 4.89 -17.57 -2.92
N TYR A 219 5.52 -16.63 -3.62
CA TYR A 219 6.80 -16.90 -4.28
C TYR A 219 7.93 -17.20 -3.29
N ARG A 220 7.98 -16.57 -2.12
CA ARG A 220 8.92 -16.94 -1.05
C ARG A 220 8.66 -18.35 -0.56
N ASP A 221 7.39 -18.68 -0.28
CA ASP A 221 7.01 -20.00 0.26
C ASP A 221 7.38 -21.13 -0.72
N GLU A 222 7.23 -20.88 -2.02
CA GLU A 222 7.67 -21.76 -3.13
C GLU A 222 9.17 -21.66 -3.45
N LYS A 223 9.95 -20.92 -2.65
CA LYS A 223 11.42 -20.74 -2.81
C LYS A 223 11.83 -20.08 -4.14
N LEU A 224 10.92 -19.32 -4.75
CA LEU A 224 11.09 -18.52 -5.97
C LEU A 224 11.52 -17.08 -5.62
N TYR A 225 12.67 -16.95 -4.94
CA TYR A 225 13.09 -15.71 -4.30
C TYR A 225 13.24 -14.51 -5.24
N ASP A 226 13.75 -14.69 -6.46
CA ASP A 226 13.92 -13.58 -7.40
C ASP A 226 12.56 -13.03 -7.86
N LEU A 227 11.57 -13.91 -8.07
CA LEU A 227 10.19 -13.49 -8.36
C LEU A 227 9.57 -12.77 -7.15
N ALA A 228 9.80 -13.27 -5.94
CA ALA A 228 9.33 -12.63 -4.72
C ALA A 228 9.90 -11.21 -4.59
N LEU A 229 11.22 -11.03 -4.75
CA LEU A 229 11.88 -9.72 -4.69
C LEU A 229 11.36 -8.77 -5.77
N ASN A 230 11.12 -9.25 -6.99
CA ASN A 230 10.50 -8.46 -8.05
C ASN A 230 9.11 -7.96 -7.65
N GLN A 231 8.28 -8.82 -7.04
CA GLN A 231 6.96 -8.40 -6.56
C GLN A 231 7.06 -7.38 -5.42
N ILE A 232 8.03 -7.50 -4.52
CA ILE A 232 8.25 -6.48 -3.47
C ILE A 232 8.69 -5.15 -4.10
N ALA A 233 9.51 -5.15 -5.15
CA ALA A 233 9.85 -3.92 -5.87
C ALA A 233 8.61 -3.26 -6.49
N LEU A 234 7.70 -4.05 -7.08
CA LEU A 234 6.41 -3.54 -7.59
C LEU A 234 5.49 -3.02 -6.48
N PHE A 235 5.50 -3.67 -5.31
CA PHE A 235 4.82 -3.18 -4.11
C PHE A 235 5.34 -1.79 -3.71
N GLU A 236 6.65 -1.61 -3.63
CA GLU A 236 7.25 -0.34 -3.20
C GLU A 236 7.00 0.80 -4.19
N GLN A 237 6.98 0.51 -5.50
CA GLN A 237 6.58 1.49 -6.52
C GLN A 237 5.15 1.98 -6.33
N GLY A 238 4.29 1.15 -5.76
CA GLY A 238 2.88 1.45 -5.47
C GLY A 238 2.59 1.92 -4.04
N ARG A 239 3.61 2.23 -3.23
CA ARG A 239 3.44 2.47 -1.78
C ARG A 239 2.48 3.62 -1.45
N ASP A 240 2.43 4.64 -2.31
CA ASP A 240 1.56 5.81 -2.10
C ASP A 240 0.07 5.46 -2.29
N HIS A 241 -0.23 4.23 -2.71
CA HIS A 241 -1.59 3.71 -2.93
C HIS A 241 -1.96 2.63 -1.89
N LEU A 242 -1.14 2.45 -0.86
CA LEU A 242 -1.43 1.52 0.23
C LEU A 242 -2.71 1.93 0.97
N GLN A 243 -3.60 0.96 1.16
CA GLN A 243 -4.77 1.16 2.02
C GLN A 243 -4.38 1.32 3.49
N ILE A 244 -3.31 0.64 3.90
CA ILE A 244 -2.76 0.67 5.26
C ILE A 244 -1.28 1.03 5.13
N PRO A 245 -0.86 2.26 5.50
CA PRO A 245 0.53 2.70 5.34
C PRO A 245 1.55 1.77 6.01
N ASP A 246 1.20 1.21 7.18
CA ASP A 246 2.06 0.33 7.96
C ASP A 246 2.40 -1.00 7.28
N THR A 247 1.64 -1.41 6.24
CA THR A 247 1.95 -2.61 5.44
C THR A 247 3.32 -2.52 4.76
N ILE A 248 3.92 -1.33 4.67
CA ILE A 248 5.32 -1.16 4.24
C ILE A 248 6.28 -2.02 5.09
N PHE A 249 6.07 -2.12 6.40
CA PHE A 249 6.92 -2.92 7.28
C PHE A 249 6.82 -4.41 6.97
N GLU A 250 5.63 -4.90 6.64
CA GLU A 250 5.44 -6.31 6.22
C GLU A 250 6.26 -6.64 4.98
N ALA A 251 6.31 -5.72 4.00
CA ALA A 251 7.09 -5.89 2.78
C ALA A 251 8.60 -5.85 3.05
N MET A 252 9.07 -4.96 3.92
CA MET A 252 10.48 -4.87 4.31
C MET A 252 10.94 -6.12 5.07
N TYR A 253 10.15 -6.60 6.04
CA TYR A 253 10.45 -7.85 6.74
C TYR A 253 10.44 -9.05 5.80
N LEU A 254 9.47 -9.13 4.88
CA LEU A 254 9.43 -10.20 3.89
C LEU A 254 10.68 -10.22 3.01
N ARG A 255 11.16 -9.03 2.58
CA ARG A 255 12.41 -8.88 1.83
C ARG A 255 13.63 -9.33 2.64
N ALA A 256 13.72 -8.91 3.90
CA ALA A 256 14.79 -9.30 4.81
C ALA A 256 14.82 -10.84 4.99
N GLU A 257 13.66 -11.46 5.23
CA GLU A 257 13.51 -12.90 5.35
C GLU A 257 13.96 -13.64 4.08
N ILE A 258 13.60 -13.14 2.89
CA ILE A 258 14.06 -13.71 1.62
C ILE A 258 15.60 -13.67 1.51
N TYR A 259 16.25 -12.56 1.86
CA TYR A 259 17.72 -12.47 1.84
C TYR A 259 18.36 -13.44 2.83
N HIS A 260 17.81 -13.55 4.04
CA HIS A 260 18.29 -14.51 5.03
C HIS A 260 18.17 -15.96 4.53
N GLU A 261 17.01 -16.35 3.98
CA GLU A 261 16.81 -17.69 3.43
C GLU A 261 17.73 -17.99 2.23
N ARG A 262 17.96 -17.01 1.35
CA ARG A 262 18.95 -17.14 0.25
C ARG A 262 20.36 -17.32 0.78
N ALA A 263 20.74 -16.61 1.84
CA ALA A 263 22.02 -16.76 2.50
C ALA A 263 22.18 -18.20 3.02
N GLU A 264 21.20 -18.73 3.75
CA GLU A 264 21.27 -20.11 4.27
C GLU A 264 21.34 -21.17 3.16
N VAL A 265 20.60 -20.98 2.05
CA VAL A 265 20.73 -21.86 0.88
C VAL A 265 22.13 -21.79 0.28
N ALA A 266 22.74 -20.61 0.19
CA ALA A 266 24.10 -20.44 -0.31
C ALA A 266 25.15 -21.07 0.62
N ARG A 267 24.99 -20.90 1.94
CA ARG A 267 25.82 -21.54 2.97
C ARG A 267 25.76 -23.06 2.87
N ALA A 268 24.57 -23.63 2.75
CA ALA A 268 24.38 -25.08 2.60
C ALA A 268 25.04 -25.64 1.32
N LYS A 269 25.21 -24.80 0.29
CA LYS A 269 25.91 -25.15 -0.97
C LYS A 269 27.41 -24.87 -0.93
N GLY A 270 27.95 -24.35 0.18
CA GLY A 270 29.36 -23.93 0.28
C GLY A 270 29.70 -22.70 -0.58
N ASN A 271 28.71 -21.93 -1.03
CA ASN A 271 28.93 -20.73 -1.82
C ASN A 271 29.06 -19.50 -0.90
N GLU A 272 30.25 -19.34 -0.34
CA GLU A 272 30.57 -18.28 0.62
C GLU A 272 30.38 -16.87 0.05
N LYS A 273 30.72 -16.64 -1.22
CA LYS A 273 30.54 -15.34 -1.88
C LYS A 273 29.06 -14.94 -1.91
N THR A 274 28.18 -15.85 -2.32
CA THR A 274 26.74 -15.58 -2.33
C THR A 274 26.22 -15.44 -0.91
N PHE A 275 26.60 -16.32 0.02
CA PHE A 275 26.21 -16.19 1.44
C PHE A 275 26.53 -14.79 1.99
N ASN A 276 27.76 -14.31 1.82
CA ASN A 276 28.21 -13.01 2.31
C ASN A 276 27.45 -11.84 1.66
N ARG A 277 27.10 -11.95 0.37
CA ARG A 277 26.28 -10.94 -0.31
C ARG A 277 24.86 -10.88 0.28
N GLU A 278 24.18 -12.03 0.35
CA GLU A 278 22.78 -12.09 0.80
C GLU A 278 22.66 -11.71 2.29
N ILE A 279 23.59 -12.14 3.15
CA ILE A 279 23.58 -11.77 4.57
C ILE A 279 23.90 -10.29 4.81
N THR A 280 24.59 -9.64 3.86
CA THR A 280 24.82 -8.18 3.90
C THR A 280 23.53 -7.46 3.53
N ALA A 281 22.86 -7.87 2.44
CA ALA A 281 21.56 -7.32 2.04
C ALA A 281 20.48 -7.51 3.13
N TYR A 282 20.50 -8.64 3.84
CA TYR A 282 19.65 -8.86 5.02
C TYR A 282 19.89 -7.80 6.11
N GLY A 283 21.15 -7.56 6.49
CA GLY A 283 21.49 -6.54 7.49
C GLY A 283 21.12 -5.12 7.05
N GLU A 284 21.34 -4.78 5.78
CA GLU A 284 20.96 -3.49 5.20
C GLU A 284 19.46 -3.25 5.24
N GLU A 285 18.64 -4.27 4.96
CA GLU A 285 17.18 -4.13 5.04
C GLU A 285 16.70 -3.97 6.50
N LEU A 286 17.33 -4.66 7.45
CA LEU A 286 17.03 -4.46 8.88
C LEU A 286 17.43 -3.06 9.36
N ASP A 287 18.60 -2.55 8.94
CA ASP A 287 19.03 -1.17 9.20
C ASP A 287 18.01 -0.18 8.62
N ARG A 288 17.47 -0.45 7.41
CA ARG A 288 16.45 0.37 6.78
C ARG A 288 15.15 0.39 7.59
N ILE A 289 14.67 -0.74 8.11
CA ILE A 289 13.47 -0.81 8.98
C ILE A 289 13.69 0.06 10.23
N ILE A 290 14.85 -0.08 10.87
CA ILE A 290 15.22 0.69 12.06
C ILE A 290 15.31 2.19 11.76
N GLY A 291 15.70 2.57 10.54
CA GLY A 291 15.70 3.97 10.11
C GLY A 291 14.34 4.67 10.14
N TYR A 292 13.22 3.93 10.19
CA TYR A 292 11.88 4.48 10.37
C TYR A 292 11.51 4.71 11.85
N ASP A 293 12.28 4.18 12.80
CA ASP A 293 12.03 4.38 14.22
C ASP A 293 12.44 5.80 14.65
N ALA A 294 11.46 6.63 15.01
CA ALA A 294 11.70 7.98 15.50
C ALA A 294 12.58 8.01 16.77
N ASN A 295 12.52 6.97 17.62
CA ASN A 295 13.36 6.87 18.81
C ASN A 295 14.84 6.61 18.47
N TRP A 296 15.10 5.98 17.32
CA TRP A 296 16.45 5.84 16.77
C TRP A 296 16.96 7.16 16.19
N MET A 297 16.10 7.86 15.44
CA MET A 297 16.46 9.09 14.71
C MET A 297 16.68 10.30 15.63
N ARG A 298 15.80 10.53 16.62
CA ARG A 298 15.91 11.68 17.56
C ARG A 298 17.20 11.68 18.37
N GLY A 299 17.76 10.48 18.65
CA GLY A 299 19.03 10.34 19.34
C GLY A 299 20.23 10.93 18.60
N LYS A 300 20.12 11.15 17.28
CA LYS A 300 21.21 11.70 16.44
C LYS A 300 21.15 13.22 16.29
N GLU A 301 19.98 13.85 16.36
CA GLU A 301 19.82 15.25 15.96
C GLU A 301 19.64 16.24 17.13
N GLU A 302 18.92 15.89 18.21
CA GLU A 302 18.42 16.93 19.13
C GLU A 302 19.13 17.00 20.50
N SER A 303 19.72 15.92 21.02
CA SER A 303 19.98 15.87 22.47
C SER A 303 21.40 16.15 22.95
N GLY A 304 22.45 16.08 22.12
CA GLY A 304 23.85 16.12 22.59
C GLY A 304 24.25 14.97 23.54
N PHE A 305 23.28 14.32 24.16
CA PHE A 305 23.28 12.96 24.69
C PHE A 305 22.78 12.05 23.57
N GLY A 306 23.59 11.07 23.17
CA GLY A 306 23.13 10.03 22.25
C GLY A 306 21.81 9.40 22.73
N GLY A 307 21.01 8.88 21.81
CA GLY A 307 19.71 8.26 22.09
C GLY A 307 19.82 7.13 23.12
N TYR A 308 18.70 6.48 23.46
CA TYR A 308 18.72 5.36 24.42
C TYR A 308 19.74 4.26 24.06
N ALA A 309 20.04 4.10 22.77
CA ALA A 309 21.07 3.22 22.24
C ALA A 309 22.49 3.51 22.78
N ASP A 310 22.83 4.77 23.00
CA ASP A 310 24.18 5.22 23.39
C ASP A 310 24.38 5.28 24.91
N ARG A 311 23.28 5.20 25.68
CA ARG A 311 23.32 5.21 27.14
C ARG A 311 23.62 3.83 27.69
N LYS A 312 24.20 3.78 28.90
CA LYS A 312 24.22 2.51 29.65
C LYS A 312 22.78 2.19 30.04
N LEU A 313 22.43 0.90 30.06
CA LEU A 313 21.08 0.48 30.49
C LEU A 313 20.73 0.97 31.91
N SER A 314 21.74 1.10 32.79
CA SER A 314 21.59 1.67 34.14
C SER A 314 21.16 3.14 34.15
N ASP A 315 21.44 3.87 33.08
CA ASP A 315 21.24 5.32 32.98
C ASP A 315 19.91 5.65 32.29
N ILE A 316 19.16 4.63 31.86
CA ILE A 316 17.86 4.77 31.22
C ILE A 316 16.78 4.85 32.31
N PRO A 317 15.98 5.93 32.37
CA PRO A 317 14.90 6.05 33.34
C PRO A 317 13.91 4.89 33.25
N VAL A 318 13.46 4.37 34.39
CA VAL A 318 12.46 3.29 34.45
C VAL A 318 11.18 3.65 33.66
N SER A 319 10.79 4.93 33.67
CA SER A 319 9.66 5.43 32.88
C SER A 319 9.85 5.28 31.37
N ALA A 320 11.07 5.45 30.86
CA ALA A 320 11.38 5.23 29.45
C ALA A 320 11.32 3.75 29.07
N VAL A 321 11.80 2.86 29.96
CA VAL A 321 11.66 1.41 29.80
C VAL A 321 10.18 1.02 29.77
N GLN A 322 9.38 1.54 30.70
CA GLN A 322 7.94 1.27 30.75
C GLN A 322 7.21 1.79 29.50
N TYR A 323 7.60 2.97 29.01
CA TYR A 323 7.04 3.56 27.79
C TYR A 323 7.32 2.69 26.56
N LEU A 324 8.59 2.36 26.28
CA LEU A 324 8.97 1.54 25.12
C LEU A 324 8.41 0.11 25.23
N ASN A 325 8.36 -0.44 26.44
CA ASN A 325 7.78 -1.76 26.68
C ASN A 325 6.25 -1.76 26.62
N GLY A 326 5.60 -0.59 26.76
CA GLY A 326 4.17 -0.41 26.57
C GLY A 326 3.77 -0.19 25.12
N ASP A 327 4.71 0.20 24.26
CA ASP A 327 4.52 0.42 22.83
C ASP A 327 4.53 -0.92 22.06
N LEU A 328 3.36 -1.57 22.02
CA LEU A 328 3.19 -2.84 21.33
C LEU A 328 3.44 -2.72 19.82
N ASP A 329 3.06 -1.59 19.22
CA ASP A 329 3.22 -1.34 17.79
C ASP A 329 4.70 -1.14 17.43
N GLY A 330 5.41 -0.30 18.17
CA GLY A 330 6.86 -0.14 18.02
C GLY A 330 7.65 -1.42 18.31
N ARG A 331 7.19 -2.25 19.26
CA ARG A 331 7.78 -3.58 19.50
C ARG A 331 7.67 -4.48 18.28
N GLU A 332 6.49 -4.56 17.66
CA GLU A 332 6.26 -5.41 16.49
C GLU A 332 7.01 -4.88 15.26
N LYS A 333 6.96 -3.55 15.03
CA LYS A 333 7.59 -2.90 13.88
C LYS A 333 9.11 -2.86 13.96
N TYR A 334 9.68 -2.53 15.11
CA TYR A 334 11.11 -2.23 15.24
C TYR A 334 11.84 -3.21 16.16
N GLY A 335 11.21 -3.66 17.23
CA GLY A 335 11.82 -4.59 18.20
C GLY A 335 12.40 -5.85 17.56
N LYS A 336 11.66 -6.43 16.60
CA LYS A 336 12.15 -7.58 15.79
C LYS A 336 13.40 -7.22 14.99
N ALA A 337 13.40 -6.12 14.24
CA ALA A 337 14.56 -5.70 13.45
C ALA A 337 15.79 -5.41 14.32
N TYR A 338 15.61 -4.73 15.47
CA TYR A 338 16.69 -4.51 16.43
C TYR A 338 17.31 -5.82 16.92
N PHE A 339 16.49 -6.78 17.32
CA PHE A 339 16.99 -8.06 17.82
C PHE A 339 17.77 -8.80 16.74
N LEU A 340 17.15 -8.97 15.56
CA LEU A 340 17.75 -9.71 14.46
C LEU A 340 19.07 -9.09 13.96
N ASN A 341 19.14 -7.77 13.90
CA ASN A 341 20.33 -7.06 13.45
C ASN A 341 21.43 -7.08 14.51
N GLY A 342 21.06 -6.90 15.78
CA GLY A 342 21.95 -7.04 16.92
C GLY A 342 22.59 -8.43 17.00
N ALA A 343 21.78 -9.48 16.92
CA ALA A 343 22.25 -10.87 16.89
C ALA A 343 23.18 -11.13 15.69
N LEU A 344 22.80 -10.69 14.49
CA LEU A 344 23.63 -10.83 13.28
C LEU A 344 25.01 -10.17 13.43
N ARG A 345 25.06 -8.97 14.01
CA ARG A 345 26.32 -8.25 14.26
C ARG A 345 27.15 -8.95 15.32
N PHE A 346 26.50 -9.46 16.37
CA PHE A 346 27.16 -10.22 17.44
C PHE A 346 27.81 -11.51 16.92
N GLU A 347 27.08 -12.30 16.14
CA GLU A 347 27.58 -13.55 15.54
C GLU A 347 28.77 -13.32 14.60
N LYS A 348 28.82 -12.15 13.94
CA LYS A 348 29.95 -11.72 13.12
C LYS A 348 31.14 -11.17 13.93
N GLY A 349 31.09 -11.24 15.26
CA GLY A 349 32.11 -10.70 16.16
C GLY A 349 32.15 -9.17 16.23
N ARG A 350 31.13 -8.47 15.71
CA ARG A 350 31.04 -7.01 15.69
C ARG A 350 30.31 -6.47 16.92
N TYR A 351 30.80 -6.87 18.08
CA TYR A 351 30.25 -6.64 19.41
C TYR A 351 29.84 -5.19 19.70
N GLU A 352 30.72 -4.23 19.48
CA GLU A 352 30.45 -2.80 19.72
C GLU A 352 29.28 -2.29 18.86
N SER A 353 29.19 -2.76 17.61
CA SER A 353 28.09 -2.40 16.73
C SER A 353 26.80 -3.15 17.04
N ALA A 354 26.85 -4.26 17.78
CA ALA A 354 25.69 -5.08 18.14
C ALA A 354 24.98 -4.54 19.40
N GLU A 355 25.75 -4.03 20.37
CA GLU A 355 25.26 -3.51 21.66
C GLU A 355 24.06 -2.56 21.53
N PRO A 356 24.10 -1.47 20.73
CA PRO A 356 22.98 -0.52 20.67
C PRO A 356 21.68 -1.16 20.16
N TYR A 357 21.77 -2.10 19.21
CA TYR A 357 20.60 -2.80 18.67
C TYR A 357 20.00 -3.76 19.70
N LEU A 358 20.84 -4.54 20.39
CA LEU A 358 20.38 -5.48 21.42
C LEU A 358 19.77 -4.76 22.63
N LYS A 359 20.30 -3.59 23.00
CA LYS A 359 19.67 -2.71 24.00
C LYS A 359 18.28 -2.27 23.57
N MET A 360 18.13 -1.78 22.34
CA MET A 360 16.83 -1.33 21.84
C MET A 360 15.83 -2.50 21.78
N ALA A 361 16.25 -3.68 21.34
CA ALA A 361 15.41 -4.89 21.38
C ALA A 361 14.92 -5.21 22.81
N TYR A 362 15.83 -5.16 23.79
CA TYR A 362 15.52 -5.36 25.19
C TYR A 362 14.53 -4.30 25.73
N LEU A 363 14.71 -3.03 25.35
CA LEU A 363 13.85 -1.92 25.78
C LEU A 363 12.45 -1.98 25.19
N TYR A 364 12.32 -2.31 23.90
CA TYR A 364 11.03 -2.59 23.27
C TYR A 364 10.39 -3.87 23.81
N GLY A 365 11.16 -4.76 24.42
CA GLY A 365 10.68 -6.02 25.00
C GLY A 365 10.47 -7.14 23.98
N TYR A 366 11.09 -7.06 22.80
CA TYR A 366 11.10 -8.14 21.80
C TYR A 366 12.25 -9.11 22.10
N GLU A 367 11.95 -10.42 22.22
CA GLU A 367 12.94 -11.46 22.54
C GLU A 367 13.82 -11.07 23.76
N ARG A 368 13.18 -10.50 24.78
CA ARG A 368 13.85 -9.77 25.87
C ARG A 368 14.94 -10.56 26.59
N GLU A 369 14.67 -11.81 26.95
CA GLU A 369 15.66 -12.65 27.66
C GLU A 369 16.83 -13.00 26.74
N ASN A 370 16.57 -13.31 25.46
CA ASN A 370 17.63 -13.56 24.49
C ASN A 370 18.50 -12.31 24.26
N ALA A 371 17.88 -11.13 24.11
CA ALA A 371 18.61 -9.88 23.98
C ALA A 371 19.49 -9.60 25.22
N LYS A 372 18.97 -9.88 26.42
CA LYS A 372 19.70 -9.77 27.68
C LYS A 372 20.88 -10.74 27.74
N GLU A 373 20.71 -11.99 27.30
CA GLU A 373 21.80 -12.97 27.24
C GLU A 373 22.93 -12.51 26.32
N TYR A 374 22.61 -12.01 25.12
CA TYR A 374 23.62 -11.42 24.22
C TYR A 374 24.36 -10.24 24.86
N LEU A 375 23.64 -9.37 25.57
CA LEU A 375 24.24 -8.22 26.27
C LEU A 375 25.15 -8.66 27.42
N ILE A 376 24.79 -9.69 28.18
CA ILE A 376 25.65 -10.25 29.23
C ILE A 376 26.94 -10.80 28.61
N GLN A 377 26.83 -11.62 27.56
CA GLN A 377 27.99 -12.18 26.85
C GLN A 377 28.89 -11.07 26.29
N TYR A 378 28.30 -10.02 25.72
CA TYR A 378 29.01 -8.83 25.26
C TYR A 378 29.83 -8.19 26.38
N TYR A 379 29.19 -7.85 27.51
CA TYR A 379 29.87 -7.15 28.60
C TYR A 379 30.94 -8.01 29.28
N SER A 380 30.74 -9.33 29.37
CA SER A 380 31.79 -10.26 29.79
C SER A 380 33.00 -10.20 28.86
N ALA A 381 32.78 -10.30 27.55
CA ALA A 381 33.86 -10.25 26.56
C ALA A 381 34.61 -8.90 26.54
N VAL A 382 33.92 -7.79 26.78
CA VAL A 382 34.55 -6.46 26.88
C VAL A 382 35.39 -6.32 28.15
N ASN A 383 34.92 -6.86 29.28
CA ASN A 383 35.67 -6.82 30.54
C ASN A 383 36.96 -7.66 30.47
N ASP A 384 36.90 -8.85 29.87
CA ASP A 384 38.05 -9.74 29.69
C ASP A 384 39.15 -9.11 28.80
N ARG A 385 38.79 -8.20 27.89
CA ARG A 385 39.77 -7.47 27.06
C ARG A 385 40.47 -6.32 27.79
N LYS A 386 39.91 -5.86 28.91
CA LYS A 386 40.44 -4.74 29.70
C LYS A 386 41.34 -5.21 30.86
N SER A 387 41.16 -6.44 31.31
CA SER A 387 42.05 -7.15 32.24
C SER A 387 43.27 -7.69 31.51
#